data_AF-A0A0E3P303-F1
#
_entry.id   AF-A0A0E3P303-F1
#
_cell.length_a   1.000
_cell.length_b   1.000
_cell.length_c   1.000
_cell.angle_alpha   90.00
_cell.angle_beta   90.00
_cell.angle_gamma   90.00
#
_symmetry.space_group_name_H-M   'P 1'
#
loop_
_entity.id
_entity.type
_entity.pdbx_description
1 polymer ?
#
loop_
_entity_poly.entity_id
_entity_poly.type
_entity_poly.pdbx_seq_one_letter_code
_entity_poly.pdbx_strand_id
1 'polypeptide(L)'
;MKKHTAVLLAALAVFVVVAAGNVSAADNVSDGSIICNVTTTGYECDSWSDEQYPVIDLFGAEYVPLFPTDGNIWDSHVNKLTGLILDSNETQVLEAGEILDLGQGYALEVREIDIDSEKAWLELTRDGQYIADKNVSMDTDDNRTWTVALDDVQDGNNIVVMKVHVKNLFVGSEKRIVWIDGIWLADYANARTLNVGDEFGELDEFGEFTLNQIINGTDASNLGSLVFGSVSVTDDTPVTYDTSVNDTSTAGFSASLSSKNESNKFTNTSTEPPASWYWNFWKSFTMKLK
;
A
#
# COMPACT_ATOMS: atom_id res chain seq x y z
N MET A 1 53.45 -37.87 6.53
CA MET A 1 52.47 -38.03 7.62
C MET A 1 52.71 -36.96 8.67
N LYS A 2 51.95 -35.87 8.64
CA LYS A 2 51.63 -35.02 9.80
C LYS A 2 50.19 -34.54 9.62
N LYS A 3 49.31 -35.04 10.49
CA LYS A 3 47.93 -34.58 10.66
C LYS A 3 47.98 -33.34 11.56
N HIS A 4 47.00 -32.44 11.40
CA HIS A 4 46.22 -31.73 12.44
C HIS A 4 45.49 -30.56 11.75
N THR A 5 44.23 -30.76 11.37
CA THR A 5 43.02 -30.34 12.12
C THR A 5 42.74 -28.85 11.93
N ALA A 6 42.06 -28.51 10.84
CA ALA A 6 41.37 -27.24 10.70
C ALA A 6 40.05 -27.34 11.49
N VAL A 7 39.96 -26.61 12.59
CA VAL A 7 38.69 -26.38 13.28
C VAL A 7 38.01 -25.24 12.53
N LEU A 8 36.98 -25.56 11.74
CA LEU A 8 36.08 -24.56 11.18
C LEU A 8 35.19 -24.08 12.34
N LEU A 9 35.40 -22.85 12.77
CA LEU A 9 34.52 -22.17 13.73
C LEU A 9 33.28 -21.71 12.96
N ALA A 10 32.18 -22.47 13.02
CA ALA A 10 30.90 -22.03 12.51
C ALA A 10 30.31 -21.00 13.47
N ALA A 11 30.34 -19.72 13.09
CA ALA A 11 29.62 -18.67 13.79
C ALA A 11 28.13 -18.80 13.45
N LEU A 12 27.36 -19.38 14.37
CA LEU A 12 25.90 -19.42 14.31
C LEU A 12 25.37 -18.02 14.67
N ALA A 13 25.09 -17.20 13.66
CA ALA A 13 24.38 -15.93 13.87
C ALA A 13 22.91 -16.23 14.16
N VAL A 14 22.53 -16.14 15.44
CA VAL A 14 21.14 -16.15 15.86
C VAL A 14 20.57 -14.77 15.51
N PHE A 15 19.81 -14.69 14.41
CA PHE A 15 18.96 -13.53 14.16
C PHE A 15 17.82 -13.56 15.19
N VAL A 16 17.92 -12.69 16.19
CA VAL A 16 16.77 -12.33 17.01
C VAL A 16 15.88 -11.48 16.11
N VAL A 17 14.83 -12.08 15.58
CA VAL A 17 13.71 -11.34 14.99
C VAL A 17 13.07 -10.57 16.15
N VAL A 18 13.47 -9.30 16.30
CA VAL A 18 12.67 -8.35 17.05
C VAL A 18 11.50 -8.04 16.14
N ALA A 19 10.36 -8.68 16.41
CA ALA A 19 9.09 -8.17 15.93
C ALA A 19 8.92 -6.79 16.59
N ALA A 20 9.37 -5.74 15.91
CA ALA A 20 8.90 -4.41 16.17
C ALA A 20 7.42 -4.45 15.82
N GLY A 21 6.56 -4.51 16.83
CA GLY A 21 5.15 -4.26 16.60
C GLY A 21 5.06 -2.88 15.96
N ASN A 22 4.53 -2.81 14.74
CA ASN A 22 4.20 -1.56 14.11
C ASN A 22 3.25 -0.85 15.07
N VAL A 23 3.75 0.20 15.73
CA VAL A 23 2.91 1.16 16.41
C VAL A 23 2.18 1.89 15.28
N SER A 24 0.98 1.40 14.98
CA SER A 24 -0.01 2.06 14.13
C SER A 24 -0.23 3.48 14.62
N ALA A 25 -0.35 4.42 13.69
CA ALA A 25 -0.60 5.86 13.86
C ALA A 25 -1.24 6.26 15.20
N ALA A 26 -0.41 6.52 16.21
CA ALA A 26 -0.83 7.14 17.47
C ALA A 26 0.38 7.59 18.29
N ASP A 27 1.22 8.49 17.76
CA ASP A 27 2.17 9.22 18.61
C ASP A 27 2.24 10.69 18.23
N ASN A 28 1.27 11.43 18.78
CA ASN A 28 1.26 12.84 19.23
C ASN A 28 -0.11 13.49 19.00
N VAL A 29 -1.10 13.14 19.81
CA VAL A 29 -2.27 14.00 20.01
C VAL A 29 -1.87 15.12 20.96
N SER A 30 -1.33 16.19 20.40
CA SER A 30 -1.40 17.52 21.03
C SER A 30 -2.38 18.35 20.20
N ASP A 31 -3.51 18.71 20.81
CA ASP A 31 -4.47 19.72 20.31
C ASP A 31 -5.53 19.27 19.29
N GLY A 32 -5.93 17.99 19.27
CA GLY A 32 -7.02 17.51 18.40
C GLY A 32 -6.64 17.34 16.93
N SER A 33 -5.33 17.31 16.66
CA SER A 33 -4.74 17.06 15.34
C SER A 33 -4.14 15.65 15.27
N ILE A 34 -4.28 15.00 14.12
CA ILE A 34 -3.71 13.68 13.80
C ILE A 34 -2.67 13.87 12.69
N ILE A 35 -1.48 13.33 12.90
CA ILE A 35 -0.38 13.41 11.93
C ILE A 35 -0.18 12.03 11.32
N CYS A 36 -0.42 11.93 10.01
CA CYS A 36 -0.12 10.77 9.20
C CYS A 36 1.23 10.97 8.53
N ASN A 37 2.24 10.20 8.94
CA ASN A 37 3.59 10.31 8.40
C ASN A 37 3.75 9.41 7.18
N VAL A 38 4.49 9.90 6.19
CA VAL A 38 5.01 9.04 5.14
C VAL A 38 6.16 8.23 5.72
N THR A 39 6.12 6.92 5.52
CA THR A 39 7.20 5.99 5.84
C THR A 39 7.62 5.25 4.57
N THR A 40 8.67 4.43 4.65
CA THR A 40 9.04 3.53 3.56
C THR A 40 8.69 2.10 3.91
N THR A 41 8.42 1.31 2.87
CA THR A 41 8.34 -0.15 2.96
C THR A 41 9.17 -0.78 1.84
N GLY A 42 9.65 -2.01 2.07
CA GLY A 42 10.38 -2.78 1.06
C GLY A 42 9.42 -3.38 0.03
N TYR A 43 9.94 -3.65 -1.16
CA TYR A 43 9.22 -4.46 -2.15
C TYR A 43 9.25 -5.94 -1.75
N GLU A 44 8.23 -6.70 -2.14
CA GLU A 44 8.20 -8.15 -1.90
C GLU A 44 9.20 -8.92 -2.78
N CYS A 45 9.55 -8.39 -3.95
CA CYS A 45 10.52 -9.02 -4.85
C CYS A 45 11.93 -9.03 -4.25
N ASP A 46 12.49 -10.23 -4.08
CA ASP A 46 13.84 -10.43 -3.52
C ASP A 46 14.94 -9.68 -4.33
N SER A 47 14.77 -9.54 -5.64
CA SER A 47 15.72 -8.79 -6.49
C SER A 47 15.75 -7.29 -6.22
N TRP A 48 14.78 -6.76 -5.47
CA TRP A 48 14.67 -5.36 -5.10
C TRP A 48 14.88 -5.15 -3.58
N SER A 49 15.57 -6.06 -2.89
CA SER A 49 15.71 -6.05 -1.43
C SER A 49 16.35 -4.78 -0.85
N ASP A 50 17.14 -4.07 -1.65
CA ASP A 50 17.80 -2.81 -1.26
C ASP A 50 16.98 -1.57 -1.65
N GLU A 51 15.81 -1.75 -2.27
CA GLU A 51 14.91 -0.69 -2.70
C GLU A 51 13.66 -0.62 -1.81
N GLN A 52 13.05 0.57 -1.77
CA GLN A 52 11.85 0.83 -1.00
C GLN A 52 10.91 1.76 -1.77
N TYR A 53 9.64 1.81 -1.36
CA TYR A 53 8.65 2.78 -1.84
C TYR A 53 7.95 3.47 -0.66
N PRO A 54 7.46 4.71 -0.85
CA PRO A 54 6.77 5.44 0.20
C PRO A 54 5.36 4.88 0.41
N VAL A 55 4.93 4.86 1.68
CA VAL A 55 3.57 4.51 2.09
C VAL A 55 3.10 5.48 3.16
N ILE A 56 1.78 5.68 3.23
CA ILE A 56 1.12 6.47 4.26
C ILE A 56 -0.16 5.77 4.71
N ASP A 57 -0.31 5.60 6.02
CA ASP A 57 -1.54 5.12 6.63
C ASP A 57 -2.46 6.32 6.93
N LEU A 58 -3.63 6.33 6.30
CA LEU A 58 -4.71 7.25 6.61
C LEU A 58 -5.84 6.48 7.30
N PHE A 59 -5.82 6.52 8.64
CA PHE A 59 -6.87 5.99 9.49
C PHE A 59 -7.10 4.48 9.31
N GLY A 60 -6.02 3.71 9.18
CA GLY A 60 -6.03 2.26 9.00
C GLY A 60 -6.12 1.78 7.55
N ALA A 61 -6.17 2.70 6.58
CA ALA A 61 -6.05 2.40 5.16
C ALA A 61 -4.69 2.87 4.64
N GLU A 62 -3.96 1.98 3.98
CA GLU A 62 -2.64 2.27 3.42
C GLU A 62 -2.75 2.81 1.99
N TYR A 63 -1.93 3.82 1.70
CA TYR A 63 -1.82 4.46 0.39
C TYR A 63 -0.36 4.64 0.01
N VAL A 64 -0.10 4.77 -1.29
CA VAL A 64 1.21 5.09 -1.86
C VAL A 64 1.20 6.56 -2.32
N PRO A 65 2.00 7.44 -1.70
CA PRO A 65 2.27 8.76 -2.26
C PRO A 65 2.97 8.63 -3.62
N LEU A 66 2.57 9.41 -4.62
CA LEU A 66 3.21 9.38 -5.93
C LEU A 66 4.67 9.84 -5.82
N PHE A 67 5.58 9.08 -6.41
CA PHE A 67 7.02 9.36 -6.34
C PHE A 67 7.68 9.26 -7.73
N PRO A 68 8.63 10.17 -8.02
CA PRO A 68 9.32 10.17 -9.31
C PRO A 68 10.42 9.08 -9.36
N THR A 69 10.71 8.54 -10.54
CA THR A 69 11.80 7.56 -10.73
C THR A 69 13.20 8.18 -10.64
N ASP A 70 13.33 9.48 -10.88
CA ASP A 70 14.62 10.20 -10.89
C ASP A 70 14.87 11.03 -9.61
N GLY A 71 13.92 11.01 -8.68
CA GLY A 71 14.01 11.72 -7.41
C GLY A 71 14.40 10.81 -6.27
N ASN A 72 14.67 11.41 -5.12
CA ASN A 72 14.82 10.67 -3.88
C ASN A 72 13.45 10.27 -3.36
N ILE A 73 13.40 9.28 -2.49
CA ILE A 73 12.14 8.83 -1.88
C ILE A 73 11.42 9.93 -1.07
N TRP A 74 12.17 10.90 -0.52
CA TRP A 74 11.63 12.08 0.16
C TRP A 74 11.12 13.18 -0.78
N ASP A 75 11.35 13.06 -2.09
CA ASP A 75 10.79 13.96 -3.12
C ASP A 75 9.37 13.52 -3.55
N SER A 76 8.77 12.55 -2.82
CA SER A 76 7.40 12.09 -3.06
C SER A 76 6.35 13.21 -2.87
N HIS A 77 5.30 13.15 -3.67
CA HIS A 77 4.16 14.03 -3.56
C HIS A 77 3.22 13.53 -2.46
N VAL A 78 3.52 13.92 -1.21
CA VAL A 78 2.83 13.48 0.02
C VAL A 78 1.30 13.55 -0.06
N ASN A 79 0.76 14.54 -0.78
CA ASN A 79 -0.69 14.74 -0.92
C ASN A 79 -1.30 14.13 -2.19
N LYS A 80 -0.51 13.52 -3.07
CA LYS A 80 -1.00 12.83 -4.26
C LYS A 80 -0.90 11.33 -3.99
N LEU A 81 -2.04 10.69 -3.75
CA LEU A 81 -2.11 9.34 -3.21
C LEU A 81 -2.78 8.39 -4.19
N THR A 82 -2.33 7.15 -4.20
CA THR A 82 -2.99 6.05 -4.90
C THR A 82 -3.03 4.79 -4.04
N GLY A 83 -3.92 3.86 -4.37
CA GLY A 83 -3.91 2.52 -3.80
C GLY A 83 -2.83 1.64 -4.44
N LEU A 84 -2.38 0.63 -3.70
CA LEU A 84 -1.52 -0.42 -4.21
C LEU A 84 -2.40 -1.56 -4.77
N ILE A 85 -2.14 -1.99 -6.01
CA ILE A 85 -2.86 -3.11 -6.63
C ILE A 85 -2.15 -4.42 -6.32
N LEU A 86 -0.83 -4.43 -6.49
CA LEU A 86 -0.01 -5.63 -6.39
C LEU A 86 1.39 -5.28 -5.89
N ASP A 87 1.89 -6.07 -4.96
CA ASP A 87 3.31 -6.17 -4.59
C ASP A 87 3.56 -7.66 -4.32
N SER A 88 4.26 -8.33 -5.24
CA SER A 88 4.35 -9.79 -5.24
C SER A 88 5.68 -10.29 -5.78
N ASN A 89 6.19 -11.35 -5.16
CA ASN A 89 7.33 -12.16 -5.60
C ASN A 89 6.93 -13.54 -6.14
N GLU A 90 5.63 -13.78 -6.34
CA GLU A 90 5.15 -15.02 -6.91
C GLU A 90 5.65 -15.18 -8.35
N THR A 91 6.23 -16.34 -8.66
CA THR A 91 6.74 -16.62 -9.99
C THR A 91 5.61 -16.96 -10.95
N GLN A 92 5.38 -16.07 -11.92
CA GLN A 92 4.51 -16.26 -13.07
C GLN A 92 5.30 -16.79 -14.25
N VAL A 93 4.73 -17.78 -14.95
CA VAL A 93 5.36 -18.42 -16.12
C VAL A 93 4.47 -18.15 -17.32
N LEU A 94 4.97 -17.35 -18.27
CA LEU A 94 4.20 -16.89 -19.42
C LEU A 94 4.86 -17.31 -20.73
N GLU A 95 4.06 -17.82 -21.66
CA GLU A 95 4.45 -18.01 -23.05
C GLU A 95 4.28 -16.71 -23.87
N ALA A 96 5.00 -16.59 -24.98
CA ALA A 96 4.80 -15.46 -25.89
C ALA A 96 3.35 -15.43 -26.43
N GLY A 97 2.69 -14.27 -26.33
CA GLY A 97 1.30 -14.02 -26.63
C GLY A 97 0.34 -14.22 -25.44
N GLU A 98 0.82 -14.68 -24.29
CA GLU A 98 0.00 -14.77 -23.09
C GLU A 98 -0.14 -13.43 -22.36
N ILE A 99 -1.32 -13.24 -21.76
CA ILE A 99 -1.70 -12.05 -21.01
C ILE A 99 -1.91 -12.46 -19.55
N LEU A 100 -1.21 -11.78 -18.65
CA LEU A 100 -1.37 -11.88 -17.21
C LEU A 100 -2.28 -10.74 -16.72
N ASP A 101 -3.42 -11.10 -16.13
CA ASP A 101 -4.30 -10.15 -15.45
C ASP A 101 -3.67 -9.72 -14.11
N LEU A 102 -3.47 -8.42 -13.94
CA LEU A 102 -2.90 -7.82 -12.73
C LEU A 102 -3.97 -7.24 -11.80
N GLY A 103 -5.25 -7.28 -12.21
CA GLY A 103 -6.38 -6.73 -11.47
C GLY A 103 -6.72 -5.30 -11.85
N GLN A 104 -7.95 -4.89 -11.53
CA GLN A 104 -8.49 -3.53 -11.79
C GLN A 104 -8.35 -3.06 -13.25
N GLY A 105 -8.40 -4.00 -14.19
CA GLY A 105 -8.30 -3.75 -15.63
C GLY A 105 -6.86 -3.72 -16.16
N TYR A 106 -5.85 -3.76 -15.30
CA TYR A 106 -4.44 -3.83 -15.71
C TYR A 106 -4.06 -5.22 -16.19
N ALA A 107 -3.27 -5.29 -17.26
CA ALA A 107 -2.76 -6.55 -17.77
C ALA A 107 -1.34 -6.39 -18.35
N LEU A 108 -0.53 -7.43 -18.19
CA LEU A 108 0.82 -7.53 -18.73
C LEU A 108 0.88 -8.63 -19.80
N GLU A 109 1.27 -8.28 -21.01
CA GLU A 109 1.43 -9.22 -22.13
C GLU A 109 2.91 -9.46 -22.44
N VAL A 110 3.28 -10.72 -22.67
CA VAL A 110 4.57 -11.07 -23.27
C VAL A 110 4.41 -11.09 -24.78
N ARG A 111 4.62 -9.94 -25.45
CA ARG A 111 4.39 -9.77 -26.89
C ARG A 111 5.24 -10.72 -27.72
N GLU A 112 6.53 -10.75 -27.42
CA GLU A 112 7.51 -11.57 -28.11
C GLU A 112 8.71 -11.86 -27.20
N ILE A 113 9.43 -12.93 -27.53
CA ILE A 113 10.71 -13.27 -26.94
C ILE A 113 11.71 -13.39 -28.09
N ASP A 114 12.65 -12.46 -28.15
CA ASP A 114 13.74 -12.44 -29.10
C ASP A 114 14.86 -13.38 -28.65
N ILE A 115 15.17 -14.32 -29.53
CA ILE A 115 16.13 -15.41 -29.32
C ILE A 115 17.56 -14.93 -29.51
N ASP A 116 17.79 -14.06 -30.50
CA ASP A 116 19.13 -13.67 -30.90
C ASP A 116 19.73 -12.67 -29.89
N SER A 117 18.85 -11.91 -29.21
CA SER A 117 19.26 -10.90 -28.25
C SER A 117 18.83 -11.18 -26.80
N GLU A 118 18.26 -12.36 -26.52
CA GLU A 118 17.79 -12.78 -25.19
C GLU A 118 16.92 -11.71 -24.50
N LYS A 119 15.91 -11.21 -25.22
CA LYS A 119 15.01 -10.15 -24.75
C LYS A 119 13.56 -10.60 -24.72
N ALA A 120 12.85 -10.16 -23.68
CA ALA A 120 11.40 -10.25 -23.60
C ALA A 120 10.78 -8.89 -23.91
N TRP A 121 9.89 -8.83 -24.89
CA TRP A 121 9.07 -7.64 -25.15
C TRP A 121 7.80 -7.72 -24.32
N LEU A 122 7.72 -6.86 -23.30
CA LEU A 122 6.59 -6.76 -22.40
C LEU A 122 5.74 -5.52 -22.75
N GLU A 123 4.42 -5.66 -22.67
CA GLU A 123 3.46 -4.56 -22.87
C GLU A 123 2.49 -4.49 -21.67
N LEU A 124 2.35 -3.29 -21.11
CA LEU A 124 1.37 -2.98 -20.07
C LEU A 124 0.15 -2.33 -20.71
N THR A 125 -1.02 -2.83 -20.37
CA THR A 125 -2.31 -2.28 -20.79
C THR A 125 -3.23 -2.06 -19.60
N ARG A 126 -4.23 -1.18 -19.75
CA ARG A 126 -5.37 -1.07 -18.85
C ARG A 126 -6.65 -0.99 -19.66
N ASP A 127 -7.62 -1.85 -19.34
CA ASP A 127 -8.89 -1.94 -20.05
C ASP A 127 -8.71 -2.12 -21.57
N GLY A 128 -7.66 -2.84 -21.97
CA GLY A 128 -7.24 -3.06 -23.36
C GLY A 128 -6.60 -1.85 -24.05
N GLN A 129 -6.38 -0.74 -23.33
CA GLN A 129 -5.66 0.42 -23.85
C GLN A 129 -4.18 0.34 -23.51
N TYR A 130 -3.34 0.64 -24.50
CA TYR A 130 -1.89 0.68 -24.36
C TYR A 130 -1.44 1.74 -23.34
N ILE A 131 -0.51 1.37 -22.46
CA ILE A 131 0.16 2.29 -21.53
C ILE A 131 1.63 2.45 -21.92
N ALA A 132 2.39 1.35 -21.90
CA ALA A 132 3.83 1.36 -22.13
C ALA A 132 4.32 -0.03 -22.53
N ASP A 133 5.48 -0.10 -23.19
CA ASP A 133 6.18 -1.33 -23.49
C ASP A 133 7.70 -1.21 -23.28
N LYS A 134 8.38 -2.35 -23.13
CA LYS A 134 9.85 -2.40 -23.06
C LYS A 134 10.38 -3.76 -23.50
N ASN A 135 11.54 -3.73 -24.16
CA ASN A 135 12.38 -4.91 -24.34
C ASN A 135 13.30 -5.07 -23.12
N VAL A 136 13.04 -6.08 -22.30
CA VAL A 136 13.82 -6.42 -21.09
C VAL A 136 14.91 -7.42 -21.47
N SER A 137 16.17 -7.09 -21.20
CA SER A 137 17.34 -7.94 -21.54
C SER A 137 17.78 -8.79 -20.35
N MET A 138 18.22 -10.02 -20.61
CA MET A 138 18.82 -10.91 -19.61
C MET A 138 20.34 -10.74 -19.44
N ASP A 139 20.97 -9.86 -20.22
CA ASP A 139 22.44 -9.70 -20.30
C ASP A 139 23.10 -9.41 -18.93
N THR A 140 22.44 -8.61 -18.10
CA THR A 140 22.91 -8.23 -16.76
C THR A 140 21.74 -8.18 -15.78
N ASP A 141 22.00 -8.43 -14.49
CA ASP A 141 20.96 -8.42 -13.46
C ASP A 141 20.23 -7.06 -13.39
N ASP A 142 20.96 -5.95 -13.54
CA ASP A 142 20.39 -4.59 -13.54
C ASP A 142 19.38 -4.34 -14.69
N ASN A 143 19.50 -5.08 -15.81
CA ASN A 143 18.66 -4.88 -16.98
C ASN A 143 17.36 -5.69 -16.95
N ARG A 144 17.20 -6.58 -15.96
CA ARG A 144 16.05 -7.48 -15.82
C ARG A 144 14.82 -6.82 -15.22
N THR A 145 14.96 -5.58 -14.74
CA THR A 145 13.84 -4.79 -14.22
C THR A 145 13.32 -3.80 -15.26
N TRP A 146 12.02 -3.82 -15.45
CA TRP A 146 11.28 -2.78 -16.13
C TRP A 146 10.50 -1.93 -15.12
N THR A 147 10.96 -0.70 -14.92
CA THR A 147 10.19 0.34 -14.23
C THR A 147 9.40 1.15 -15.26
N VAL A 148 8.08 1.24 -15.09
CA VAL A 148 7.23 2.15 -15.85
C VAL A 148 7.08 3.42 -15.05
N ALA A 149 7.54 4.52 -15.65
CA ALA A 149 7.32 5.87 -15.17
C ALA A 149 6.47 6.64 -16.17
N LEU A 150 5.44 7.35 -15.70
CA LEU A 150 4.52 8.11 -16.53
C LEU A 150 4.55 9.60 -16.20
N ASP A 151 4.34 10.42 -17.23
CA ASP A 151 4.12 11.84 -17.09
C ASP A 151 2.64 12.18 -16.94
N ASP A 152 2.36 13.41 -16.49
CA ASP A 152 1.02 13.96 -16.32
C ASP A 152 0.10 13.15 -15.38
N VAL A 153 0.69 12.37 -14.45
CA VAL A 153 -0.07 11.66 -13.41
C VAL A 153 -0.34 12.62 -12.24
N GLN A 154 -1.58 13.12 -12.15
CA GLN A 154 -1.97 14.14 -11.15
C GLN A 154 -1.03 15.36 -11.18
N ASP A 155 -0.69 15.90 -12.36
CA ASP A 155 0.29 16.98 -12.55
C ASP A 155 1.72 16.65 -12.06
N GLY A 156 2.05 15.36 -11.92
CA GLY A 156 3.39 14.85 -11.62
C GLY A 156 4.03 14.22 -12.85
N ASN A 157 5.35 14.32 -12.96
CA ASN A 157 6.14 13.76 -14.05
C ASN A 157 7.06 12.65 -13.57
N ASN A 158 7.43 11.75 -14.48
CA ASN A 158 8.29 10.60 -14.18
C ASN A 158 7.79 9.75 -12.99
N ILE A 159 6.47 9.66 -12.79
CA ILE A 159 5.87 8.97 -11.65
C ILE A 159 5.96 7.46 -11.85
N VAL A 160 6.58 6.75 -10.92
CA VAL A 160 6.66 5.28 -10.95
C VAL A 160 5.29 4.68 -10.71
N VAL A 161 4.81 3.89 -11.68
CA VAL A 161 3.48 3.25 -11.61
C VAL A 161 3.55 1.72 -11.60
N MET A 162 4.62 1.14 -12.15
CA MET A 162 4.82 -0.31 -12.16
C MET A 162 6.31 -0.64 -12.12
N LYS A 163 6.66 -1.76 -11.48
CA LYS A 163 7.94 -2.46 -11.66
C LYS A 163 7.66 -3.92 -12.00
N VAL A 164 8.42 -4.47 -12.94
CA VAL A 164 8.40 -5.89 -13.31
C VAL A 164 9.83 -6.41 -13.35
N HIS A 165 10.11 -7.49 -12.63
CA HIS A 165 11.39 -8.20 -12.68
C HIS A 165 11.23 -9.50 -13.45
N VAL A 166 12.05 -9.66 -14.47
CA VAL A 166 12.12 -10.89 -15.25
C VAL A 166 13.26 -11.76 -14.72
N LYS A 167 12.91 -12.88 -14.07
CA LYS A 167 13.88 -13.83 -13.51
C LYS A 167 14.75 -14.46 -14.58
N ASN A 168 14.11 -14.95 -15.64
CA ASN A 168 14.75 -15.77 -16.66
C ASN A 168 13.86 -15.86 -17.91
N LEU A 169 14.47 -16.30 -19.01
CA LEU A 169 13.76 -16.71 -20.22
C LEU A 169 14.23 -18.10 -20.68
N PHE A 170 13.37 -18.78 -21.43
CA PHE A 170 13.70 -20.03 -22.09
C PHE A 170 13.19 -19.98 -23.52
N VAL A 171 14.09 -20.32 -24.44
CA VAL A 171 13.78 -20.47 -25.85
C VAL A 171 14.10 -21.89 -26.26
N GLY A 172 13.05 -22.66 -26.53
CA GLY A 172 13.12 -23.96 -27.20
C GLY A 172 12.66 -23.88 -28.64
N SER A 173 12.72 -25.00 -29.35
CA SER A 173 12.25 -25.11 -30.74
C SER A 173 10.73 -24.92 -30.89
N GLU A 174 9.96 -25.16 -29.82
CA GLU A 174 8.50 -25.12 -29.84
C GLU A 174 7.91 -24.12 -28.84
N LYS A 175 8.61 -23.86 -27.74
CA LYS A 175 8.12 -23.00 -26.65
C LYS A 175 9.08 -21.87 -26.37
N ARG A 176 8.53 -20.70 -26.09
CA ARG A 176 9.25 -19.52 -25.63
C ARG A 176 8.57 -19.05 -24.36
N ILE A 177 9.30 -19.05 -23.26
CA ILE A 177 8.77 -18.86 -21.91
C ILE A 177 9.56 -17.75 -21.22
N VAL A 178 8.86 -16.94 -20.43
CA VAL A 178 9.43 -15.95 -19.52
C VAL A 178 8.97 -16.27 -18.10
N TRP A 179 9.89 -16.18 -17.13
CA TRP A 179 9.59 -16.24 -15.70
C TRP A 179 9.65 -14.82 -15.14
N ILE A 180 8.54 -14.35 -14.59
CA ILE A 180 8.44 -13.08 -13.86
C ILE A 180 8.25 -13.41 -12.39
N ASP A 181 9.10 -12.89 -11.50
CA ASP A 181 9.05 -13.16 -10.05
C ASP A 181 9.13 -11.88 -9.22
N GLY A 182 8.75 -10.76 -9.82
CA GLY A 182 8.58 -9.49 -9.13
C GLY A 182 7.61 -8.63 -9.90
N ILE A 183 6.48 -8.27 -9.28
CA ILE A 183 5.56 -7.28 -9.83
C ILE A 183 5.12 -6.36 -8.70
N TRP A 184 5.31 -5.07 -8.92
CA TRP A 184 4.76 -4.00 -8.11
C TRP A 184 3.92 -3.09 -9.01
N LEU A 185 2.69 -2.77 -8.61
CA LEU A 185 1.74 -1.98 -9.40
C LEU A 185 0.90 -1.07 -8.51
N ALA A 186 0.97 0.22 -8.76
CA ALA A 186 0.12 1.23 -8.14
C ALA A 186 -1.04 1.64 -9.06
N ASP A 187 -2.21 1.93 -8.50
CA ASP A 187 -3.42 2.29 -9.25
C ASP A 187 -3.40 3.76 -9.70
N TYR A 188 -2.40 4.14 -10.49
CA TYR A 188 -2.13 5.54 -10.81
C TYR A 188 -3.31 6.26 -11.47
N ALA A 189 -4.18 5.55 -12.21
CA ALA A 189 -5.30 6.19 -12.89
C ALA A 189 -6.46 6.53 -11.92
N ASN A 190 -6.49 5.91 -10.73
CA ASN A 190 -7.38 6.30 -9.64
C ASN A 190 -6.67 7.13 -8.55
N ALA A 191 -5.46 7.61 -8.83
CA ALA A 191 -4.74 8.51 -7.93
C ALA A 191 -5.54 9.79 -7.69
N ARG A 192 -5.39 10.38 -6.50
CA ARG A 192 -6.07 11.61 -6.11
C ARG A 192 -5.12 12.57 -5.42
N THR A 193 -5.39 13.85 -5.62
CA THR A 193 -4.72 14.94 -4.92
C THR A 193 -5.59 15.41 -3.76
N LEU A 194 -5.04 15.38 -2.55
CA LEU A 194 -5.62 15.98 -1.37
C LEU A 194 -5.20 17.44 -1.24
N ASN A 195 -6.14 18.30 -0.91
CA ASN A 195 -5.97 19.73 -0.71
C ASN A 195 -6.29 20.11 0.74
N VAL A 196 -5.65 21.17 1.22
CA VAL A 196 -5.99 21.71 2.54
C VAL A 196 -7.46 22.14 2.53
N GLY A 197 -8.21 21.68 3.53
CA GLY A 197 -9.65 21.84 3.66
C GLY A 197 -10.45 20.64 3.18
N ASP A 198 -9.84 19.65 2.51
CA ASP A 198 -10.53 18.43 2.12
C ASP A 198 -10.96 17.63 3.36
N GLU A 199 -12.20 17.14 3.32
CA GLU A 199 -12.77 16.25 4.33
C GLU A 199 -12.45 14.78 3.98
N PHE A 200 -12.04 14.01 4.99
CA PHE A 200 -11.62 12.61 4.88
C PHE A 200 -12.33 11.75 5.93
N GLY A 201 -12.82 10.57 5.52
CA GLY A 201 -13.61 9.65 6.36
C GLY A 201 -15.11 9.65 6.05
N GLU A 202 -15.82 8.63 6.55
CA GLU A 202 -17.30 8.60 6.61
C GLU A 202 -17.75 8.73 8.08
N LEU A 203 -18.97 9.26 8.27
CA LEU A 203 -19.56 9.62 9.56
C LEU A 203 -19.81 8.43 10.52
N ASP A 204 -19.47 7.21 10.14
CA ASP A 204 -19.98 5.99 10.75
C ASP A 204 -19.01 5.23 11.67
N GLU A 205 -17.72 5.60 11.78
CA GLU A 205 -16.87 4.99 12.83
C GLU A 205 -15.69 5.83 13.37
N PHE A 206 -15.06 6.70 12.57
CA PHE A 206 -13.87 7.46 12.98
C PHE A 206 -14.06 8.99 13.04
N GLY A 207 -15.23 9.49 12.59
CA GLY A 207 -15.50 10.92 12.47
C GLY A 207 -14.94 11.53 11.19
N GLU A 208 -15.38 12.76 10.89
CA GLU A 208 -14.86 13.52 9.74
C GLU A 208 -13.55 14.22 10.13
N PHE A 209 -12.52 14.02 9.30
CA PHE A 209 -11.22 14.67 9.45
C PHE A 209 -11.05 15.72 8.36
N THR A 210 -10.50 16.88 8.69
CA THR A 210 -10.18 17.91 7.70
C THR A 210 -8.68 17.99 7.53
N LEU A 211 -8.17 17.93 6.30
CA LEU A 211 -6.75 18.12 6.03
C LEU A 211 -6.38 19.59 6.31
N ASN A 212 -5.62 19.83 7.38
CA ASN A 212 -5.24 21.17 7.81
C ASN A 212 -3.90 21.62 7.20
N GLN A 213 -2.98 20.68 7.01
CA GLN A 213 -1.63 21.00 6.55
C GLN A 213 -1.00 19.83 5.78
N ILE A 214 -0.22 20.18 4.76
CA ILE A 214 0.65 19.27 4.01
C ILE A 214 2.10 19.65 4.36
N ILE A 215 2.88 18.67 4.80
CA ILE A 215 4.30 18.82 5.12
C ILE A 215 5.07 17.98 4.10
N ASN A 216 5.85 18.62 3.23
CA ASN A 216 6.68 17.92 2.27
C ASN A 216 7.92 17.32 2.93
N GLY A 217 8.43 16.23 2.35
CA GLY A 217 9.71 15.65 2.76
C GLY A 217 10.88 16.60 2.53
N THR A 218 11.92 16.45 3.37
CA THR A 218 13.14 17.26 3.29
C THR A 218 14.38 16.40 3.11
N ASP A 219 14.37 15.16 3.62
CA ASP A 219 15.49 14.22 3.59
C ASP A 219 15.02 12.82 4.00
N ALA A 220 15.93 11.84 4.02
CA ALA A 220 15.65 10.45 4.37
C ALA A 220 15.07 10.24 5.79
N SER A 221 15.26 11.20 6.71
CA SER A 221 14.70 11.14 8.07
C SER A 221 13.31 11.79 8.18
N ASN A 222 12.91 12.56 7.17
CA ASN A 222 11.62 13.23 7.10
C ASN A 222 11.07 13.18 5.66
N LEU A 223 10.21 12.20 5.41
CA LEU A 223 9.54 11.98 4.12
C LEU A 223 8.28 12.83 3.95
N GLY A 224 7.93 13.64 4.96
CA GLY A 224 6.73 14.44 4.99
C GLY A 224 5.54 13.76 5.68
N SER A 225 4.47 14.54 5.83
CA SER A 225 3.30 14.15 6.59
C SER A 225 2.05 14.91 6.11
N LEU A 226 0.88 14.32 6.38
CA LEU A 226 -0.41 14.99 6.30
C LEU A 226 -0.95 15.21 7.71
N VAL A 227 -1.45 16.42 7.98
CA VAL A 227 -1.94 16.81 9.30
C VAL A 227 -3.43 17.08 9.22
N PHE A 228 -4.21 16.29 9.93
CA PHE A 228 -5.67 16.34 9.95
C PHE A 228 -6.19 16.92 11.24
N GLY A 229 -7.13 17.87 11.18
CA GLY A 229 -7.94 18.27 12.32
C GLY A 229 -9.07 17.28 12.53
N SER A 230 -9.30 16.87 13.78
CA SER A 230 -10.52 16.17 14.15
C SER A 230 -11.64 17.17 14.43
N VAL A 231 -12.81 16.97 13.83
CA VAL A 231 -14.03 17.61 14.33
C VAL A 231 -14.45 16.80 15.55
N SER A 232 -14.18 17.33 16.74
CA SER A 232 -14.89 16.84 17.92
C SER A 232 -16.37 17.14 17.71
N VAL A 233 -17.20 16.09 17.64
CA VAL A 233 -18.65 16.24 17.78
C VAL A 233 -18.84 16.95 19.11
N THR A 234 -19.19 18.22 19.04
CA THR A 234 -19.40 19.06 20.21
C THR A 234 -20.64 18.52 20.89
N ASP A 235 -20.40 17.85 22.01
CA ASP A 235 -21.23 17.72 23.19
C ASP A 235 -22.69 18.12 22.91
N ASP A 236 -23.56 17.13 22.71
CA ASP A 236 -25.00 17.30 22.74
C ASP A 236 -25.31 18.17 23.96
N THR A 237 -25.60 19.45 23.74
CA THR A 237 -26.11 20.32 24.81
C THR A 237 -27.32 19.59 25.35
N PRO A 238 -27.35 19.15 26.63
CA PRO A 238 -28.51 18.47 27.13
C PRO A 238 -29.62 19.49 27.10
N VAL A 239 -30.55 19.32 26.16
CA VAL A 239 -31.81 20.06 26.15
C VAL A 239 -32.47 19.67 27.46
N THR A 240 -32.42 20.58 28.43
CA THR A 240 -33.07 20.41 29.71
C THR A 240 -34.56 20.43 29.46
N TYR A 241 -35.16 19.26 29.32
CA TYR A 241 -36.59 19.11 29.51
C TYR A 241 -36.86 19.29 30.99
N ASP A 242 -37.30 20.49 31.37
CA ASP A 242 -37.97 20.70 32.65
C ASP A 242 -39.26 19.88 32.64
N THR A 243 -39.17 18.66 33.18
CA THR A 243 -40.33 17.86 33.54
C THR A 243 -40.38 17.83 35.06
N SER A 244 -41.11 18.80 35.61
CA SER A 244 -41.61 18.75 36.98
C SER A 244 -42.46 17.48 37.16
N VAL A 245 -41.87 16.48 37.81
CA VAL A 245 -42.55 15.27 38.23
C VAL A 245 -43.37 15.59 39.47
N ASN A 246 -44.68 15.40 39.40
CA ASN A 246 -45.52 15.20 40.57
C ASN A 246 -45.68 13.69 40.78
N ASP A 247 -45.25 13.23 41.96
CA ASP A 247 -45.23 11.84 42.43
C ASP A 247 -46.53 11.06 42.14
N THR A 248 -46.45 9.75 41.87
CA THR A 248 -46.71 8.69 42.87
C THR A 248 -46.56 7.28 42.25
N SER A 249 -45.83 6.41 42.97
CA SER A 249 -45.91 4.93 43.03
C SER A 249 -45.01 4.02 42.16
N THR A 250 -44.05 3.41 42.88
CA THR A 250 -43.64 1.99 42.87
C THR A 250 -43.06 1.35 41.60
N ALA A 251 -41.73 1.16 41.54
CA ALA A 251 -41.01 -0.01 42.08
C ALA A 251 -39.54 0.08 41.64
N GLY A 252 -38.61 0.00 42.59
CA GLY A 252 -37.18 0.11 42.32
C GLY A 252 -36.60 -1.17 41.74
N PHE A 253 -35.85 -1.04 40.65
CA PHE A 253 -34.72 -1.90 40.34
C PHE A 253 -33.55 -1.01 39.96
N SER A 254 -32.56 -0.94 40.85
CA SER A 254 -31.24 -0.40 40.56
C SER A 254 -30.47 -1.47 39.79
N ALA A 255 -30.03 -1.14 38.58
CA ALA A 255 -28.99 -1.87 37.89
C ALA A 255 -27.85 -0.89 37.58
N SER A 256 -26.93 -0.78 38.53
CA SER A 256 -25.61 -0.21 38.34
C SER A 256 -24.83 -1.05 37.32
N LEU A 257 -24.40 -0.46 36.19
CA LEU A 257 -23.44 -1.09 35.29
C LEU A 257 -22.06 -1.10 35.96
N SER A 258 -21.75 -2.24 36.57
CA SER A 258 -20.40 -2.65 36.95
C SER A 258 -19.58 -2.87 35.69
N SER A 259 -18.44 -2.19 35.58
CA SER A 259 -17.38 -2.58 34.64
C SER A 259 -16.89 -3.98 34.99
N LYS A 260 -16.92 -4.90 34.02
CA LYS A 260 -16.22 -6.18 34.12
C LYS A 260 -15.78 -6.64 32.72
N ASN A 261 -14.46 -6.77 32.58
CA ASN A 261 -13.78 -7.45 31.48
C ASN A 261 -14.39 -8.84 31.25
N GLU A 262 -14.86 -9.12 30.04
CA GLU A 262 -14.85 -10.47 29.47
C GLU A 262 -14.38 -10.42 28.01
N SER A 263 -13.32 -11.18 27.75
CA SER A 263 -12.76 -11.49 26.43
C SER A 263 -13.72 -12.44 25.72
N ASN A 264 -14.38 -11.95 24.67
CA ASN A 264 -15.14 -12.81 23.77
C ASN A 264 -14.28 -13.18 22.57
N LYS A 265 -13.69 -14.38 22.65
CA LYS A 265 -12.97 -15.05 21.57
C LYS A 265 -13.96 -15.52 20.51
N PHE A 266 -13.93 -14.91 19.32
CA PHE A 266 -14.59 -15.48 18.14
C PHE A 266 -13.69 -16.55 17.52
N THR A 267 -14.13 -17.80 17.50
CA THR A 267 -13.54 -18.85 16.67
C THR A 267 -14.41 -19.02 15.43
N ASN A 268 -13.92 -18.61 14.27
CA ASN A 268 -14.53 -18.95 12.99
C ASN A 268 -13.99 -20.32 12.55
N THR A 269 -14.87 -21.32 12.45
CA THR A 269 -14.57 -22.66 11.94
C THR A 269 -15.18 -22.84 10.54
N SER A 270 -14.83 -21.97 9.60
CA SER A 270 -15.15 -22.14 8.19
C SER A 270 -13.89 -22.53 7.42
N THR A 271 -13.99 -23.60 6.63
CA THR A 271 -12.89 -24.20 5.84
C THR A 271 -12.95 -23.79 4.36
N GLU A 272 -13.54 -22.64 4.05
CA GLU A 272 -13.50 -22.08 2.69
C GLU A 272 -12.44 -20.98 2.61
N PRO A 273 -11.61 -20.94 1.54
CA PRO A 273 -10.63 -19.88 1.36
C PRO A 273 -11.38 -18.53 1.26
N PRO A 274 -10.89 -17.46 1.92
CA PRO A 274 -11.58 -16.20 1.91
C PRO A 274 -11.66 -15.65 0.48
N ALA A 275 -12.90 -15.49 -0.01
CA ALA A 275 -13.18 -14.71 -1.19
C ALA A 275 -12.60 -13.31 -0.99
N SER A 276 -11.74 -12.88 -1.91
CA SER A 276 -11.14 -11.55 -1.94
C SER A 276 -12.25 -10.49 -1.99
N TRP A 277 -12.42 -9.77 -0.89
CA TRP A 277 -13.31 -8.62 -0.82
C TRP A 277 -12.65 -7.43 -1.53
N TYR A 278 -12.87 -7.33 -2.84
CA TYR A 278 -12.48 -6.16 -3.63
C TYR A 278 -13.45 -5.01 -3.35
N TRP A 279 -12.99 -4.01 -2.61
CA TRP A 279 -13.69 -2.75 -2.43
C TRP A 279 -13.60 -1.91 -3.70
N ASN A 280 -14.74 -1.36 -4.13
CA ASN A 280 -14.72 -0.20 -5.02
C ASN A 280 -14.16 0.96 -4.20
N PHE A 281 -12.86 1.19 -4.30
CA PHE A 281 -11.96 2.02 -3.48
C PHE A 281 -12.46 3.44 -3.15
N TRP A 282 -13.46 3.95 -3.87
CA TRP A 282 -14.01 5.29 -3.68
C TRP A 282 -15.54 5.36 -3.52
N LYS A 283 -16.27 4.24 -3.57
CA LYS A 283 -17.75 4.29 -3.43
C LYS A 283 -18.23 4.57 -2.01
N SER A 284 -17.33 4.49 -1.02
CA SER A 284 -17.56 4.79 0.40
C SER A 284 -16.82 6.06 0.82
N PHE A 285 -16.61 7.03 -0.08
CA PHE A 285 -16.01 8.30 0.31
C PHE A 285 -16.70 9.47 -0.40
N THR A 286 -17.52 10.19 0.35
CA THR A 286 -18.14 11.42 -0.11
C THR A 286 -17.15 12.58 0.10
N MET A 287 -16.24 12.81 -0.85
CA MET A 287 -15.48 14.06 -0.89
C MET A 287 -16.43 15.20 -1.27
N LYS A 288 -16.76 16.08 -0.33
CA LYS A 288 -17.43 17.34 -0.64
C LYS A 288 -16.37 18.38 -0.99
N LEU A 289 -16.06 18.54 -2.28
CA LEU A 289 -15.40 19.75 -2.74
C LEU A 289 -16.34 20.94 -2.54
N LYS A 290 -15.84 22.02 -1.95
CA LYS A 290 -16.54 23.30 -1.86
C LYS A 290 -16.15 24.24 -2.99
#